data_AF-A0A2V7H7B3-F1
#
_entry.id   AF-A0A2V7H7B3-F1
#
_cell.length_a   1.000
_cell.length_b   1.000
_cell.length_c   1.000
_cell.angle_alpha   90.00
_cell.angle_beta   90.00
_cell.angle_gamma   90.00
#
_symmetry.space_group_name_H-M   'P 1'
#
loop_
_entity.id
_entity.type
_entity.pdbx_description
1 polymer ?
#
loop_
_entity_poly.entity_id
_entity_poly.type
_entity_poly.pdbx_seq_one_letter_code
_entity_poly.pdbx_strand_id
1 'polypeptide(L)'
;MSVTGVIDESDADPDGDQHFLLRLDPGQDSLVNKRNRKKKGGDLVVEIVCANPTTMKKAKRACAGYTNPITIPTLGAHVRVTGTYVFDSHNGWEEIHPVSRIERL
;
A
#
# COMPACT_ATOMS: atom_id res chain seq x y z
N MET A 1 -5.69 11.31 -1.36
CA MET A 1 -4.96 12.04 -0.30
C MET A 1 -3.48 11.69 -0.36
N SER A 2 -2.63 12.36 0.44
CA SER A 2 -1.21 12.04 0.54
C SER A 2 -0.80 11.87 2.00
N VAL A 3 0.08 10.90 2.25
CA VAL A 3 0.68 10.62 3.56
C VAL A 3 2.18 10.49 3.43
N THR A 4 2.90 10.65 4.52
CA THR A 4 4.35 10.43 4.58
C THR A 4 4.71 9.42 5.66
N GLY A 5 5.79 8.67 5.43
CA GLY A 5 6.23 7.65 6.38
C GLY A 5 7.37 6.80 5.84
N VAL A 6 7.81 5.84 6.65
CA VAL A 6 8.91 4.92 6.35
C VAL A 6 8.35 3.55 5.99
N ILE A 7 8.88 2.94 4.92
CA ILE A 7 8.53 1.57 4.53
C ILE A 7 9.14 0.58 5.52
N ASP A 8 8.30 -0.03 6.36
CA ASP A 8 8.73 -1.00 7.37
C ASP A 8 8.59 -2.46 6.86
N GLU A 9 7.69 -2.72 5.90
CA GLU A 9 7.56 -4.01 5.17
C GLU A 9 7.20 -3.80 3.70
N SER A 10 7.55 -4.75 2.83
CA SER A 10 7.31 -4.68 1.39
C SER A 10 7.26 -6.09 0.78
N ASP A 11 6.07 -6.56 0.43
CA ASP A 11 5.85 -7.90 -0.10
C ASP A 11 4.96 -7.91 -1.35
N ALA A 12 5.30 -8.79 -2.29
CA ALA A 12 4.47 -9.01 -3.47
C ALA A 12 3.38 -10.04 -3.15
N ASP A 13 2.12 -9.68 -3.37
CA ASP A 13 0.99 -10.56 -3.10
C ASP A 13 0.65 -11.46 -4.29
N PRO A 14 -0.02 -12.61 -4.06
CA PRO A 14 -0.33 -13.57 -5.13
C PRO A 14 -1.17 -13.03 -6.29
N ASP A 15 -1.96 -11.98 -6.06
CA ASP A 15 -2.75 -11.29 -7.09
C ASP A 15 -1.93 -10.29 -7.92
N GLY A 16 -0.67 -10.08 -7.57
CA GLY A 16 0.26 -9.22 -8.31
C GLY A 16 0.32 -7.81 -7.77
N ASP A 17 -0.36 -7.50 -6.68
CA ASP A 17 -0.21 -6.22 -6.02
C ASP A 17 1.10 -6.20 -5.22
N GLN A 18 1.64 -5.00 -4.98
CA GLN A 18 2.74 -4.80 -4.04
C GLN A 18 2.16 -4.19 -2.77
N HIS A 19 2.18 -4.96 -1.68
CA HIS A 19 1.71 -4.55 -0.37
C HIS A 19 2.89 -4.00 0.45
N PHE A 20 2.64 -2.92 1.19
CA PHE A 20 3.59 -2.31 2.14
C PHE A 20 2.95 -2.08 3.49
N LEU A 21 3.79 -2.08 4.52
CA LEU A 21 3.50 -1.39 5.77
C LEU A 21 4.26 -0.08 5.82
N LEU A 22 3.50 1.01 5.92
CA LEU A 22 4.02 2.36 6.01
C LEU A 22 3.86 2.86 7.44
N ARG A 23 4.97 2.97 8.15
CA ARG A 23 5.00 3.64 9.45
C ARG A 23 4.89 5.14 9.24
N LEU A 24 3.72 5.67 9.54
CA LEU A 24 3.38 7.07 9.31
C LEU A 24 4.26 8.01 10.13
N ASP A 25 4.59 9.16 9.54
CA ASP A 25 5.22 10.27 10.28
C ASP A 25 4.25 10.81 11.36
N PRO A 26 4.78 11.37 12.46
CA PRO A 26 3.99 11.91 13.56
C PRO A 26 2.93 12.92 13.10
N GLY A 27 1.73 12.86 13.70
CA GLY A 27 0.61 13.76 13.38
C GLY A 27 -0.38 13.20 12.36
N GLN A 28 -0.12 12.00 11.83
CA GLN A 28 -1.02 11.27 10.94
C GLN A 28 -1.67 10.05 11.63
N ASP A 29 -1.51 9.93 12.95
CA ASP A 29 -1.95 8.79 13.75
C ASP A 29 -3.45 8.48 13.67
N SER A 30 -4.28 9.45 13.24
CA SER A 30 -5.71 9.29 13.03
C SER A 30 -6.06 8.45 11.79
N LEU A 31 -5.09 8.21 10.89
CA LEU A 31 -5.29 7.45 9.66
C LEU A 31 -5.16 5.93 9.86
N VAL A 32 -4.84 5.48 11.07
CA VAL A 32 -4.75 4.06 11.40
C VAL A 32 -5.77 3.70 12.47
N ASN A 33 -6.56 2.66 12.20
CA ASN A 33 -7.60 2.22 13.11
C ASN A 33 -7.09 1.17 14.12
N LYS A 34 -7.99 0.65 14.95
CA LYS A 34 -7.67 -0.37 15.96
C LYS A 34 -7.13 -1.66 15.35
N ARG A 35 -7.56 -2.03 14.14
CA ARG A 35 -7.11 -3.24 13.44
C ARG A 35 -5.69 -3.06 12.91
N ASN A 36 -5.37 -1.92 12.29
CA ASN A 36 -3.98 -1.57 11.90
C ASN A 36 -3.05 -1.75 13.11
N ARG A 37 -3.37 -1.12 14.24
CA ARG A 37 -2.56 -1.20 15.49
C ARG A 37 -2.39 -2.62 16.01
N LYS A 38 -3.41 -3.47 15.87
CA LYS A 38 -3.38 -4.85 16.40
C LYS A 38 -2.72 -5.86 15.47
N LYS A 39 -2.75 -5.63 14.15
CA LYS A 39 -2.38 -6.63 13.15
C LYS A 39 -1.21 -6.24 12.27
N LYS A 40 -0.94 -4.94 12.17
CA LYS A 40 0.05 -4.35 11.26
C LYS A 40 1.00 -3.40 12.01
N GLY A 41 1.25 -3.65 13.30
CA GLY A 41 2.18 -2.84 14.10
C GLY A 41 1.77 -1.38 14.38
N GLY A 42 0.61 -0.92 13.89
CA GLY A 42 0.27 0.49 13.89
C GLY A 42 0.50 1.19 12.56
N ASP A 43 1.01 0.47 11.57
CA ASP A 43 1.29 1.01 10.25
C ASP A 43 0.03 1.07 9.37
N LEU A 44 0.09 1.98 8.41
CA LEU A 44 -0.90 2.07 7.35
C LEU A 44 -0.57 1.03 6.28
N VAL A 45 -1.57 0.26 5.87
CA VAL A 45 -1.45 -0.66 4.73
C VAL A 45 -1.48 0.17 3.44
N VAL A 46 -0.62 -0.17 2.50
CA VAL A 46 -0.50 0.53 1.22
C VAL A 46 -0.33 -0.49 0.10
N GLU A 47 -1.11 -0.35 -0.97
CA GLU A 47 -1.10 -1.32 -2.07
C GLU A 47 -0.94 -0.64 -3.45
N ILE A 48 0.14 -0.99 -4.15
CA ILE A 48 0.29 -0.67 -5.58
C ILE A 48 -0.31 -1.83 -6.38
N VAL A 49 -1.39 -1.55 -7.10
CA VAL A 49 -2.09 -2.57 -7.89
C VAL A 49 -1.32 -2.98 -9.14
N CYS A 50 -1.38 -4.25 -9.53
CA CYS A 50 -0.76 -4.75 -10.77
C CYS A 50 0.75 -4.41 -10.88
N ALA A 51 1.46 -4.41 -9.75
CA ALA A 51 2.89 -4.08 -9.69
C ALA A 51 3.79 -5.25 -10.09
N ASN A 52 3.33 -6.48 -9.85
CA ASN A 52 4.08 -7.71 -9.98
C ASN A 52 3.38 -8.72 -10.91
N PRO A 53 4.13 -9.67 -11.49
CA PRO A 53 3.53 -10.79 -12.21
C PRO A 53 2.69 -11.67 -11.28
N THR A 54 1.48 -12.04 -11.72
CA THR A 54 0.59 -12.95 -11.00
C THR A 54 0.27 -14.19 -11.83
N THR A 55 -0.07 -15.32 -11.19
CA THR A 55 -0.65 -16.50 -11.85
C THR A 55 -2.18 -16.53 -11.76
N MET A 56 -2.79 -15.67 -10.94
CA MET A 56 -4.24 -15.65 -10.69
C MET A 56 -5.00 -15.12 -11.90
N LYS A 57 -5.84 -15.98 -12.50
CA LYS A 57 -6.59 -15.64 -13.73
C LYS A 57 -7.46 -14.39 -13.61
N LYS A 58 -8.07 -14.15 -12.44
CA LYS A 58 -8.91 -12.97 -12.21
C LYS A 58 -8.08 -11.68 -12.20
N ALA A 59 -6.97 -11.68 -11.46
CA ALA A 59 -6.08 -10.52 -11.39
C ALA A 59 -5.43 -10.22 -12.75
N LYS A 60 -4.93 -11.25 -13.47
CA LYS A 60 -4.45 -11.09 -14.86
C LYS A 60 -5.45 -10.37 -15.76
N ARG A 61 -6.74 -10.71 -15.64
CA ARG A 61 -7.79 -10.08 -16.45
C ARG A 61 -8.07 -8.65 -15.98
N ALA A 62 -8.06 -8.39 -14.68
CA ALA A 62 -8.25 -7.05 -14.13
C ALA A 62 -7.11 -6.09 -14.54
N CYS A 63 -5.88 -6.58 -14.57
CA CYS A 63 -4.69 -5.83 -14.98
C CYS A 63 -4.46 -5.80 -16.51
N ALA A 64 -5.32 -6.44 -17.32
CA ALA A 64 -5.09 -6.57 -18.75
C ALA A 64 -5.09 -5.21 -19.46
N GLY A 65 -4.00 -4.90 -20.17
CA GLY A 65 -3.83 -3.62 -20.87
C GLY A 65 -3.39 -2.45 -19.98
N TYR A 66 -3.17 -2.70 -18.69
CA TYR A 66 -2.60 -1.73 -17.76
C TYR A 66 -1.14 -2.09 -17.44
N THR A 67 -0.28 -1.07 -17.32
CA THR A 67 1.09 -1.22 -16.84
C THR A 67 1.29 -0.21 -15.74
N ASN A 68 1.65 -0.67 -14.55
CA ASN A 68 1.85 0.22 -13.42
C ASN A 68 3.18 0.99 -13.58
N PRO A 69 3.18 2.34 -13.58
CA PRO A 69 4.40 3.14 -13.73
C PRO A 69 5.11 3.43 -12.40
N ILE A 70 4.52 3.05 -11.25
CA ILE A 70 5.03 3.39 -9.93
C ILE A 70 6.23 2.49 -9.62
N THR A 71 7.36 3.12 -9.32
CA THR A 71 8.55 2.40 -8.85
C THR A 71 8.35 1.97 -7.39
N ILE A 72 8.58 0.69 -7.13
CA ILE A 72 8.52 0.11 -5.77
C ILE A 72 9.66 0.70 -4.93
N PRO A 73 9.37 1.39 -3.81
CA PRO A 73 10.41 1.92 -2.93
C PRO A 73 11.16 0.80 -2.20
N THR A 74 12.41 1.07 -1.82
CA THR A 74 13.19 0.14 -1.00
C THR A 74 12.68 0.11 0.44
N LEU A 75 12.83 -1.02 1.12
CA LEU A 75 12.66 -1.12 2.57
C LEU A 75 13.46 -0.03 3.30
N GLY A 76 12.86 0.60 4.31
CA GLY A 76 13.43 1.72 5.07
C GLY A 76 13.44 3.06 4.35
N ALA A 77 12.93 3.16 3.11
CA ALA A 77 12.81 4.45 2.44
C ALA A 77 11.76 5.33 3.13
N HIS A 78 12.11 6.60 3.34
CA HIS A 78 11.13 7.63 3.68
C HIS A 78 10.46 8.11 2.39
N VAL A 79 9.13 8.08 2.37
CA VAL A 79 8.34 8.34 1.17
C VAL A 79 7.12 9.18 1.45
N ARG A 80 6.66 9.87 0.41
CA ARG A 80 5.30 10.39 0.29
C ARG A 80 4.50 9.47 -0.62
N VAL A 81 3.39 8.96 -0.11
CA VAL A 81 2.45 8.09 -0.83
C VAL A 81 1.18 8.88 -1.12
N THR A 82 0.73 8.89 -2.37
CA THR A 82 -0.52 9.51 -2.78
C THR A 82 -1.44 8.46 -3.38
N GLY A 83 -2.69 8.40 -2.90
CA GLY A 83 -3.69 7.47 -3.40
C GLY A 83 -5.06 7.65 -2.76
N THR A 84 -5.92 6.65 -2.91
CA THR A 84 -7.25 6.62 -2.28
C THR A 84 -7.14 5.98 -0.91
N TYR A 85 -7.58 6.70 0.12
CA TYR A 85 -7.68 6.15 1.48
C TYR A 85 -9.03 5.48 1.67
N VAL A 86 -9.02 4.21 2.03
CA VAL A 86 -10.21 3.37 2.13
C VAL A 86 -10.16 2.51 3.38
N PHE A 87 -11.35 2.13 3.86
CA PHE A 87 -11.50 1.07 4.83
C PHE A 87 -11.68 -0.26 4.11
N ASP A 88 -10.72 -1.16 4.24
CA ASP A 88 -10.87 -2.52 3.75
C ASP A 88 -11.79 -3.30 4.69
N SER A 89 -13.05 -3.43 4.28
CA SER A 89 -14.06 -4.17 5.03
C SER A 89 -13.80 -5.68 5.14
N HIS A 90 -12.96 -6.27 4.27
CA HIS A 90 -12.62 -7.68 4.32
C HIS A 90 -11.67 -7.97 5.49
N ASN A 91 -10.62 -7.16 5.64
CA ASN A 91 -9.61 -7.35 6.69
C ASN A 91 -9.82 -6.49 7.94
N GLY A 92 -10.55 -5.37 7.79
CA GLY A 92 -10.97 -4.44 8.82
C GLY A 92 -9.98 -3.33 9.15
N TRP A 93 -8.99 -3.05 8.30
CA TRP A 93 -8.01 -1.97 8.49
C TRP A 93 -8.21 -0.82 7.51
N GLU A 94 -7.60 0.32 7.82
CA GLU A 94 -7.47 1.45 6.90
C GLU A 94 -6.24 1.25 6.02
N GLU A 95 -6.34 1.68 4.77
CA GLU A 95 -5.26 1.54 3.80
C GLU A 95 -5.29 2.64 2.73
N ILE A 96 -4.18 2.77 2.01
CA ILE A 96 -4.15 3.45 0.71
C ILE A 96 -4.17 2.39 -0.39
N HIS A 97 -5.33 2.25 -1.03
CA HIS A 97 -5.55 1.34 -2.16
C HIS A 97 -6.58 1.98 -3.12
N PRO A 98 -6.24 2.23 -4.40
CA PRO A 98 -4.91 2.04 -5.00
C PRO A 98 -3.99 3.22 -4.71
N VAL A 99 -2.67 2.94 -4.69
CA VAL A 99 -1.64 3.97 -4.82
C VAL A 99 -1.63 4.54 -6.25
N SER A 100 -1.53 5.86 -6.35
CA SER A 100 -1.41 6.60 -7.62
C SER A 100 -0.01 7.18 -7.83
N ARG A 101 0.73 7.46 -6.76
CA ARG A 101 2.09 8.02 -6.82
C ARG A 101 2.88 7.71 -5.54
N ILE A 102 4.18 7.46 -5.69
CA ILE A 102 5.15 7.40 -4.59
C ILE A 102 6.33 8.29 -4.93
N GLU A 103 6.79 9.07 -3.96
CA GLU A 103 7.97 9.92 -4.06
C GLU A 103 8.88 9.66 -2.87
N ARG A 104 10.18 9.51 -3.10
CA ARG A 104 11.18 9.43 -2.02
C ARG A 104 11.41 10.82 -1.43
N LEU A 105 11.55 10.89 -0.11
CA LEU A 105 11.88 12.09 0.65
C LEU A 105 13.33 12.06 1.13
#